data_AF-A0AAU5E935-F1
#
_entry.id   AF-A0AAU5E935-F1
#
_cell.length_a   1.000
_cell.length_b   1.000
_cell.length_c   1.000
_cell.angle_alpha   90.00
_cell.angle_beta   90.00
_cell.angle_gamma   90.00
#
_symmetry.space_group_name_H-M   'P 1'
#
loop_
_entity.id
_entity.type
_entity.pdbx_description
1 polymer ?
#
loop_
_entity_poly.entity_id
_entity_poly.type
_entity_poly.pdbx_seq_one_letter_code
_entity_poly.pdbx_strand_id
1 'polypeptide(L)'
;MTNHSETTGSSENGDIDPTAYDRHTNPEHQLTLRSPAELADALPYLLGYRPEDSIVLVALHDRAGRGRFGGRARLGIPAGADDWASVARQLAHGLVTGSERRGTRPEQMIAYVCQEPAPGESGRQVMERLRPLVQKLRTECGRLDVTVIEALCISDGRFWSYCCSGQGCCPVDGSPMGLPGTSVLAAAATYAGLQVRGTLRELRARLLPWETAAALQQEVALDAAGMTLVPRILDDASQADVAEDTLDLARRIMKRFALAPRVTGVLHSDFRDDDLLTHDEAAHLILGLQDRTTRDRAAEWMEGDDALPALRLWRALARRCVGPYGEHAAAPLTLAGWVAWSTGDDLEAREALAMALGADPDYLFARLLHQACNEGLDPESIRRCLRAERVERAEGTGTEEVSGAGGATRAGEVVAGAEAADGSEEQGASTPAEAPATSRTASPTRRRHRTRTPDLDGVPGRPRSSGPDSRRSGGTDGSRPRTPAQGTARPGNTRSRTSAKGGSRRHDTCSEGSRPEVDGVEGEG
;
A
#
# COMPACT_ATOMS: atom_id res chain seq x y z
N MET A 1 -16.52 -44.67 -23.11
CA MET A 1 -17.82 -45.02 -23.73
C MET A 1 -18.85 -44.12 -23.07
N THR A 2 -19.54 -43.16 -23.71
CA THR A 2 -19.64 -42.71 -25.13
C THR A 2 -19.94 -41.20 -25.07
N ASN A 3 -19.14 -40.30 -25.65
CA ASN A 3 -19.08 -39.89 -27.07
C ASN A 3 -20.30 -39.10 -27.60
N HIS A 4 -20.04 -37.82 -27.91
CA HIS A 4 -20.80 -36.88 -28.79
C HIS A 4 -22.14 -36.32 -28.23
N SER A 5 -22.55 -35.08 -28.53
CA SER A 5 -22.32 -34.33 -29.78
C SER A 5 -21.98 -32.84 -29.63
N GLU A 6 -21.32 -32.30 -30.65
CA GLU A 6 -21.05 -30.87 -30.84
C GLU A 6 -22.31 -30.10 -31.27
N THR A 7 -22.34 -28.79 -31.01
CA THR A 7 -23.08 -27.83 -31.85
C THR A 7 -22.31 -26.51 -31.87
N THR A 8 -21.87 -26.11 -33.05
CA THR A 8 -21.15 -24.86 -33.31
C THR A 8 -22.13 -23.69 -33.43
N GLY A 9 -21.97 -22.68 -32.60
CA GLY A 9 -22.68 -21.40 -32.69
C GLY A 9 -21.68 -20.25 -32.74
N SER A 10 -21.55 -19.63 -33.92
CA SER A 10 -20.69 -18.44 -34.07
C SER A 10 -21.36 -17.24 -33.41
N SER A 11 -20.58 -16.45 -32.67
CA SER A 11 -21.02 -15.15 -32.15
C SER A 11 -19.81 -14.23 -32.12
N GLU A 12 -19.89 -13.14 -32.89
CA GLU A 12 -18.82 -12.17 -33.10
C GLU A 12 -18.63 -11.33 -31.83
N ASN A 13 -17.75 -11.78 -30.92
CA ASN A 13 -17.29 -10.95 -29.82
C ASN A 13 -16.35 -9.86 -30.36
N GLY A 14 -16.80 -8.61 -30.30
CA GLY A 14 -15.95 -7.46 -30.59
C GLY A 14 -14.76 -7.37 -29.63
N ASP A 15 -13.61 -6.95 -30.15
CA ASP A 15 -12.38 -6.73 -29.39
C ASP A 15 -12.61 -5.80 -28.19
N ILE A 16 -12.50 -6.35 -26.98
CA ILE A 16 -12.36 -5.59 -25.74
C ILE A 16 -10.89 -5.60 -25.36
N ASP A 17 -10.18 -4.56 -25.77
CA ASP A 17 -8.75 -4.33 -25.52
C ASP A 17 -8.43 -4.22 -24.01
N PRO A 18 -7.67 -5.15 -23.42
CA PRO A 18 -7.41 -5.19 -21.98
C PRO A 18 -6.16 -4.36 -21.60
N THR A 19 -6.17 -3.04 -21.83
CA THR A 19 -4.99 -2.16 -21.64
C THR A 19 -5.20 -0.99 -20.66
N ALA A 20 -5.54 -1.31 -19.40
CA ALA A 20 -5.45 -0.34 -18.30
C ALA A 20 -4.00 -0.04 -17.86
N TYR A 21 -3.04 -0.95 -18.12
CA TYR A 21 -1.63 -0.82 -17.69
C TYR A 21 -0.61 -0.50 -18.82
N ASP A 22 -1.00 -0.43 -20.10
CA ASP A 22 -0.08 -0.04 -21.21
C ASP A 22 -0.14 1.46 -21.56
N ARG A 23 -0.88 2.26 -20.77
CA ARG A 23 -0.92 3.72 -20.90
C ARG A 23 0.41 4.31 -20.44
N HIS A 24 1.26 4.64 -21.43
CA HIS A 24 2.54 5.38 -21.40
C HIS A 24 3.84 4.64 -21.83
N THR A 25 3.76 3.54 -22.59
CA THR A 25 4.95 3.10 -23.38
C THR A 25 4.98 3.79 -24.75
N ASN A 26 5.57 4.99 -24.82
CA ASN A 26 5.91 5.59 -26.12
C ASN A 26 6.97 4.68 -26.80
N PRO A 27 6.75 4.13 -28.01
CA PRO A 27 7.53 3.00 -28.52
C PRO A 27 9.04 3.26 -28.74
N GLU A 28 9.47 4.51 -28.67
CA GLU A 28 10.86 4.93 -28.86
C GLU A 28 11.79 4.68 -27.65
N HIS A 29 11.26 4.34 -26.47
CA HIS A 29 12.04 4.22 -25.23
C HIS A 29 12.01 2.81 -24.60
N GLN A 30 12.40 1.78 -25.38
CA GLN A 30 12.59 0.42 -24.85
C GLN A 30 13.97 0.27 -24.18
N LEU A 31 13.99 0.16 -22.85
CA LEU A 31 15.23 -0.06 -22.09
C LEU A 31 15.45 -1.58 -21.90
N THR A 32 16.57 -2.09 -22.43
CA THR A 32 16.94 -3.51 -22.33
C THR A 32 17.92 -3.71 -21.17
N LEU A 33 17.55 -4.49 -20.17
CA LEU A 33 18.44 -4.87 -19.06
C LEU A 33 19.25 -6.11 -19.45
N ARG A 34 20.57 -6.07 -19.23
CA ARG A 34 21.53 -7.09 -19.69
C ARG A 34 22.42 -7.66 -18.60
N SER A 35 22.42 -7.07 -17.40
CA SER A 35 23.26 -7.48 -16.29
C SER A 35 22.46 -7.66 -14.99
N PRO A 36 22.94 -8.49 -14.04
CA PRO A 36 22.34 -8.61 -12.71
C PRO A 36 22.28 -7.28 -11.95
N ALA A 37 23.24 -6.38 -12.20
CA ALA A 37 23.25 -5.03 -11.63
C ALA A 37 22.08 -4.17 -12.15
N GLU A 38 21.84 -4.19 -13.47
CA GLU A 38 20.69 -3.53 -14.10
C GLU A 38 19.36 -4.15 -13.64
N LEU A 39 19.30 -5.47 -13.43
CA LEU A 39 18.11 -6.14 -12.88
C LEU A 39 17.82 -5.74 -11.43
N ALA A 40 18.85 -5.60 -10.58
CA ALA A 40 18.71 -5.15 -9.20
C ALA A 40 18.26 -3.68 -9.13
N ASP A 41 18.90 -2.81 -9.90
CA ASP A 41 18.56 -1.38 -9.98
C ASP A 41 17.17 -1.14 -10.60
N ALA A 42 16.69 -2.04 -11.45
CA ALA A 42 15.35 -1.95 -12.04
C ALA A 42 14.19 -2.25 -11.10
N LEU A 43 14.41 -3.07 -10.07
CA LEU A 43 13.34 -3.58 -9.22
C LEU A 43 12.44 -2.46 -8.64
N PRO A 44 12.95 -1.33 -8.12
CA PRO A 44 12.10 -0.27 -7.60
C PRO A 44 11.24 0.41 -8.66
N TYR A 45 11.73 0.53 -9.90
CA TYR A 45 11.00 1.12 -11.02
C TYR A 45 9.92 0.18 -11.58
N LEU A 46 10.15 -1.14 -11.52
CA LEU A 46 9.16 -2.16 -11.86
C LEU A 46 7.99 -2.24 -10.85
N LEU A 47 8.23 -1.80 -9.61
CA LEU A 47 7.26 -1.85 -8.51
C LEU A 47 6.63 -0.48 -8.18
N GLY A 48 7.29 0.63 -8.51
CA GLY A 48 6.93 1.99 -8.10
C GLY A 48 7.42 2.39 -6.70
N TYR A 49 8.17 1.53 -6.02
CA TYR A 49 8.66 1.73 -4.64
C TYR A 49 9.88 0.85 -4.36
N ARG A 50 10.65 1.14 -3.31
CA ARG A 50 11.74 0.26 -2.87
C ARG A 50 11.20 -0.89 -1.99
N PRO A 51 11.28 -2.16 -2.41
CA PRO A 51 10.85 -3.28 -1.58
C PRO A 51 11.84 -3.51 -0.42
N GLU A 52 11.28 -3.75 0.76
CA GLU A 52 11.96 -4.20 1.98
C GLU A 52 11.25 -5.47 2.48
N ASP A 53 11.97 -6.35 3.16
CA ASP A 53 11.50 -7.63 3.74
C ASP A 53 10.55 -8.44 2.84
N SER A 54 10.87 -8.51 1.54
CA SER A 54 9.97 -9.00 0.49
C SER A 54 10.63 -9.99 -0.48
N ILE A 55 9.83 -10.97 -0.88
CA ILE A 55 10.07 -11.83 -2.05
C ILE A 55 9.34 -11.19 -3.24
N VAL A 56 9.99 -11.09 -4.39
CA VAL A 56 9.37 -10.65 -5.65
C VAL A 56 9.68 -11.65 -6.75
N LEU A 57 8.65 -12.18 -7.39
CA LEU A 57 8.76 -12.92 -8.65
C LEU A 57 8.28 -12.03 -9.79
N VAL A 58 9.07 -11.96 -10.85
CA VAL A 58 8.73 -11.22 -12.07
C VAL A 58 8.70 -12.19 -13.24
N ALA A 59 7.55 -12.27 -13.90
CA ALA A 59 7.37 -13.06 -15.11
C ALA A 59 8.09 -12.41 -16.30
N LEU A 60 8.67 -13.24 -17.15
CA LEU A 60 9.20 -12.88 -18.45
C LEU A 60 8.48 -13.69 -19.53
N HIS A 61 8.06 -13.00 -20.59
CA HIS A 61 7.50 -13.61 -21.79
C HIS A 61 8.46 -13.35 -22.95
N ASP A 62 8.78 -14.36 -23.75
CA ASP A 62 9.55 -14.11 -24.96
C ASP A 62 8.67 -13.45 -26.03
N ARG A 63 9.20 -12.39 -26.65
CA ARG A 63 8.68 -11.88 -27.92
C ARG A 63 9.86 -11.65 -28.87
N ALA A 64 10.09 -12.65 -29.72
CA ALA A 64 11.13 -12.68 -30.74
C ALA A 64 12.58 -12.69 -30.19
N GLY A 65 12.86 -13.57 -29.23
CA GLY A 65 14.20 -13.75 -28.64
C GLY A 65 14.61 -12.67 -27.64
N ARG A 66 13.64 -11.98 -27.03
CA ARG A 66 13.83 -10.94 -26.01
C ARG A 66 12.71 -11.06 -24.96
N GLY A 67 13.10 -11.36 -23.72
CA GLY A 67 12.17 -11.38 -22.59
C GLY A 67 11.61 -9.98 -22.28
N ARG A 68 10.30 -9.79 -22.40
CA ARG A 68 9.57 -8.61 -21.88
C ARG A 68 9.09 -8.92 -20.46
N PHE A 69 9.23 -7.96 -19.56
CA PHE A 69 8.59 -8.00 -18.23
C PHE A 69 7.08 -8.11 -18.34
N GLY A 70 6.51 -9.11 -17.66
CA GLY A 70 5.08 -9.36 -17.57
C GLY A 70 4.53 -9.14 -16.16
N GLY A 71 3.72 -10.09 -15.71
CA GLY A 71 3.14 -10.11 -14.37
C GLY A 71 4.19 -10.07 -13.25
N ARG A 72 3.79 -9.53 -12.10
CA ARG A 72 4.61 -9.43 -10.89
C ARG A 72 3.83 -10.02 -9.72
N ALA A 73 4.48 -10.83 -8.90
CA ALA A 73 3.93 -11.34 -7.64
C ALA A 73 4.90 -11.01 -6.51
N ARG A 74 4.39 -10.57 -5.37
CA ARG A 74 5.20 -10.11 -4.24
C ARG A 74 4.55 -10.53 -2.93
N LEU A 75 5.36 -10.95 -1.97
CA LEU A 75 4.95 -11.28 -0.60
C LEU A 75 6.02 -10.81 0.38
N GLY A 76 5.67 -10.63 1.65
CA GLY A 76 6.68 -10.53 2.72
C GLY A 76 7.48 -11.82 2.88
N ILE A 77 8.71 -11.72 3.37
CA ILE A 77 9.54 -12.90 3.74
C ILE A 77 9.00 -13.46 5.07
N PRO A 78 8.58 -14.74 5.15
CA PRO A 78 8.14 -15.33 6.41
C PRO A 78 9.27 -15.45 7.42
N ALA A 79 8.99 -15.12 8.68
CA ALA A 79 9.95 -15.26 9.78
C ALA A 79 10.30 -16.73 10.06
N GLY A 80 9.32 -17.64 9.95
CA GLY A 80 9.52 -19.09 10.08
C GLY A 80 10.06 -19.72 8.81
N ALA A 81 11.12 -20.52 8.92
CA ALA A 81 11.71 -21.23 7.78
C ALA A 81 10.81 -22.38 7.25
N ASP A 82 9.89 -22.86 8.09
CA ASP A 82 8.95 -23.93 7.74
C ASP A 82 7.93 -23.47 6.68
N ASP A 83 7.47 -22.22 6.76
CA ASP A 83 6.52 -21.62 5.83
C ASP A 83 7.09 -21.38 4.43
N TRP A 84 8.43 -21.31 4.29
CA TRP A 84 9.11 -20.98 3.04
C TRP A 84 8.74 -21.90 1.87
N ALA A 85 8.43 -23.18 2.15
CA ALA A 85 7.98 -24.12 1.12
C ALA A 85 6.53 -23.86 0.66
N SER A 86 5.65 -23.45 1.58
CA SER A 86 4.27 -23.06 1.25
C SER A 86 4.26 -21.77 0.43
N VAL A 87 4.98 -20.76 0.91
CA VAL A 87 5.09 -19.45 0.25
C VAL A 87 5.73 -19.53 -1.13
N ALA A 88 6.82 -20.28 -1.29
CA ALA A 88 7.44 -20.45 -2.60
C ALA A 88 6.48 -21.08 -3.62
N ARG A 89 5.70 -22.09 -3.18
CA ARG A 89 4.69 -22.75 -4.02
C ARG A 89 3.57 -21.78 -4.38
N GLN A 90 2.98 -21.09 -3.41
CA GLN A 90 1.87 -20.16 -3.61
C GLN A 90 2.26 -19.00 -4.55
N LEU A 91 3.43 -18.38 -4.35
CA LEU A 91 3.93 -17.32 -5.23
C LEU A 91 4.13 -17.79 -6.67
N ALA A 92 4.78 -18.94 -6.87
CA ALA A 92 5.04 -19.48 -8.21
C ALA A 92 3.73 -19.84 -8.93
N HIS A 93 2.84 -20.59 -8.27
CA HIS A 93 1.56 -21.01 -8.86
C HIS A 93 0.65 -19.80 -9.12
N GLY A 94 0.53 -18.87 -8.17
CA GLY A 94 -0.28 -17.66 -8.32
C GLY A 94 0.17 -16.78 -9.50
N LEU A 95 1.48 -16.62 -9.69
CA LEU A 95 2.02 -15.84 -10.81
C LEU A 95 1.80 -16.53 -12.17
N VAL A 96 2.01 -17.85 -12.25
CA VAL A 96 1.76 -18.62 -13.48
C VAL A 96 0.27 -18.59 -13.84
N THR A 97 -0.60 -19.05 -12.93
CA THR A 97 -2.06 -19.10 -13.15
C THR A 97 -2.63 -17.71 -13.43
N GLY A 98 -2.18 -16.68 -12.72
CA GLY A 98 -2.62 -15.30 -12.97
C GLY A 98 -2.19 -14.77 -14.34
N SER A 99 -1.06 -15.22 -14.88
CA SER A 99 -0.57 -14.79 -16.20
C SER A 99 -1.22 -15.58 -17.34
N GLU A 100 -1.48 -16.88 -17.14
CA GLU A 100 -2.30 -17.69 -18.06
C GLU A 100 -3.72 -17.12 -18.21
N ARG A 101 -4.36 -16.68 -17.12
CA ARG A 101 -5.65 -15.95 -17.15
C ARG A 101 -5.59 -14.64 -17.94
N ARG A 102 -4.42 -14.01 -18.06
CA ARG A 102 -4.18 -12.80 -18.88
C ARG A 102 -3.66 -13.13 -20.30
N GLY A 103 -3.79 -14.39 -20.73
CA GLY A 103 -3.54 -14.83 -22.09
C GLY A 103 -2.10 -15.25 -22.42
N THR A 104 -1.14 -15.15 -21.50
CA THR A 104 0.25 -15.57 -21.77
C THR A 104 0.88 -16.28 -20.56
N ARG A 105 1.28 -17.54 -20.72
CA ARG A 105 2.11 -18.25 -19.74
C ARG A 105 3.52 -17.62 -19.72
N PRO A 106 4.18 -17.47 -18.55
CA PRO A 106 5.59 -17.10 -18.50
C PRO A 106 6.46 -18.29 -18.89
N GLU A 107 7.48 -18.04 -19.72
CA GLU A 107 8.50 -19.03 -20.07
C GLU A 107 9.69 -18.97 -19.10
N GLN A 108 9.94 -17.76 -18.58
CA GLN A 108 11.07 -17.45 -17.71
C GLN A 108 10.60 -16.57 -16.55
N MET A 109 11.39 -16.57 -15.47
CA MET A 109 11.17 -15.71 -14.31
C MET A 109 12.49 -15.14 -13.79
N ILE A 110 12.39 -14.00 -13.11
CA ILE A 110 13.44 -13.48 -12.23
C ILE A 110 12.90 -13.50 -10.79
N ALA A 111 13.71 -13.97 -9.86
CA ALA A 111 13.40 -13.94 -8.44
C ALA A 111 14.25 -12.87 -7.73
N TYR A 112 13.64 -12.14 -6.80
CA TYR A 112 14.32 -11.20 -5.92
C TYR A 112 13.93 -11.50 -4.49
N VAL A 113 14.90 -11.44 -3.58
CA VAL A 113 14.67 -11.34 -2.14
C VAL A 113 15.35 -10.07 -1.63
N CYS A 114 14.58 -9.22 -0.97
CA CYS A 114 15.01 -7.91 -0.48
C CYS A 114 14.82 -7.90 1.03
N GLN A 115 15.90 -7.75 1.79
CA GLN A 115 15.86 -7.68 3.25
C GLN A 115 17.08 -6.92 3.74
N GLU A 116 16.88 -5.90 4.58
CA GLU A 116 18.00 -5.23 5.24
C GLU A 116 18.50 -6.07 6.43
N PRO A 117 19.80 -6.01 6.76
CA PRO A 117 20.34 -6.79 7.87
C PRO A 117 19.81 -6.30 9.21
N ALA A 118 19.60 -7.23 10.14
CA ALA A 118 19.36 -6.89 11.54
C ALA A 118 20.57 -6.16 12.17
N PRO A 119 20.43 -5.41 13.28
CA PRO A 119 21.55 -4.75 13.93
C PRO A 119 22.68 -5.73 14.31
N GLY A 120 23.83 -5.61 13.65
CA GLY A 120 24.99 -6.51 13.82
C GLY A 120 25.04 -7.71 12.86
N GLU A 121 24.02 -7.90 12.01
CA GLU A 121 24.07 -8.78 10.83
C GLU A 121 24.70 -8.01 9.65
N SER A 122 25.24 -8.74 8.67
CA SER A 122 25.73 -8.20 7.40
C SER A 122 24.85 -8.69 6.24
N GLY A 123 24.76 -7.95 5.14
CA GLY A 123 23.96 -8.38 3.98
C GLY A 123 24.37 -9.75 3.40
N ARG A 124 25.63 -10.16 3.62
CA ARG A 124 26.10 -11.53 3.30
C ARG A 124 25.44 -12.60 4.17
N GLN A 125 25.26 -12.35 5.47
CA GLN A 125 24.57 -13.28 6.38
C GLN A 125 23.09 -13.39 6.02
N VAL A 126 22.45 -12.28 5.66
CA VAL A 126 21.07 -12.28 5.09
C VAL A 126 21.02 -13.16 3.83
N MET A 127 21.96 -12.97 2.90
CA MET A 127 22.03 -13.74 1.65
C MET A 127 22.18 -15.25 1.90
N GLU A 128 23.07 -15.66 2.81
CA GLU A 128 23.23 -17.09 3.16
C GLU A 128 21.98 -17.65 3.86
N ARG A 129 21.37 -16.88 4.78
CA ARG A 129 20.14 -17.26 5.49
C ARG A 129 18.96 -17.45 4.55
N LEU A 130 18.82 -16.61 3.52
CA LEU A 130 17.74 -16.69 2.52
C LEU A 130 18.03 -17.67 1.37
N ARG A 131 19.25 -18.23 1.27
CA ARG A 131 19.62 -19.22 0.24
C ARG A 131 18.63 -20.40 0.11
N PRO A 132 18.13 -21.02 1.21
CA PRO A 132 17.17 -22.13 1.10
C PRO A 132 15.79 -21.70 0.59
N LEU A 133 15.33 -20.48 0.92
CA LEU A 133 14.09 -19.90 0.39
C LEU A 133 14.19 -19.70 -1.12
N VAL A 134 15.29 -19.11 -1.59
CA VAL A 134 15.52 -18.90 -3.04
C VAL A 134 15.65 -20.23 -3.79
N GLN A 135 16.30 -21.23 -3.21
CA GLN A 135 16.34 -22.56 -3.82
C GLN A 135 14.95 -23.21 -3.91
N LYS A 136 14.08 -23.03 -2.90
CA LYS A 136 12.67 -23.47 -2.97
C LYS A 136 11.92 -22.74 -4.09
N LEU A 137 12.02 -21.41 -4.18
CA LEU A 137 11.41 -20.62 -5.27
C LEU A 137 11.82 -21.13 -6.66
N ARG A 138 13.12 -21.33 -6.90
CA ARG A 138 13.64 -21.89 -8.16
C ARG A 138 13.09 -23.29 -8.44
N THR A 139 12.96 -24.12 -7.41
CA THR A 139 12.45 -25.50 -7.53
C THR A 139 10.94 -25.53 -7.84
N GLU A 140 10.13 -24.69 -7.18
CA GLU A 140 8.68 -24.63 -7.43
C GLU A 140 8.37 -24.02 -8.81
N CYS A 141 9.11 -23.00 -9.26
CA CYS A 141 8.98 -22.50 -10.64
C CYS A 141 9.39 -23.55 -11.68
N GLY A 142 10.47 -24.30 -11.42
CA GLY A 142 10.91 -25.39 -12.29
C GLY A 142 9.91 -26.55 -12.40
N ARG A 143 9.11 -26.82 -11.35
CA ARG A 143 7.98 -27.78 -11.41
C ARG A 143 6.80 -27.32 -12.28
N LEU A 144 6.76 -26.03 -12.62
CA LEU A 144 5.78 -25.44 -13.54
C LEU A 144 6.38 -25.21 -14.94
N ASP A 145 7.53 -25.82 -15.24
CA ASP A 145 8.31 -25.64 -16.47
C ASP A 145 8.73 -24.17 -16.73
N VAL A 146 8.81 -23.34 -15.69
CA VAL A 146 9.23 -21.94 -15.81
C VAL A 146 10.64 -21.76 -15.24
N THR A 147 11.58 -21.42 -16.11
CA THR A 147 12.99 -21.31 -15.71
C THR A 147 13.27 -19.98 -15.00
N VAL A 148 13.76 -20.03 -13.76
CA VAL A 148 14.29 -18.85 -13.08
C VAL A 148 15.69 -18.56 -13.62
N ILE A 149 15.78 -17.58 -14.53
CA ILE A 149 17.05 -17.24 -15.22
C ILE A 149 18.04 -16.51 -14.32
N GLU A 150 17.52 -15.74 -13.36
CA GLU A 150 18.31 -15.00 -12.37
C GLU A 150 17.55 -14.94 -11.05
N ALA A 151 18.28 -15.03 -9.95
CA ALA A 151 17.76 -14.96 -8.59
C ALA A 151 18.69 -14.09 -7.74
N LEU A 152 18.20 -12.93 -7.31
CA LEU A 152 19.02 -11.91 -6.62
C LEU A 152 18.65 -11.76 -5.14
N CYS A 153 19.66 -11.64 -4.28
CA CYS A 153 19.52 -11.05 -2.96
C CYS A 153 19.87 -9.56 -3.05
N ILE A 154 19.08 -8.68 -2.44
CA ILE A 154 19.36 -7.26 -2.26
C ILE A 154 19.32 -6.95 -0.76
N SER A 155 20.43 -6.42 -0.22
CA SER A 155 20.62 -6.18 1.22
C SER A 155 21.81 -5.23 1.42
N ASP A 156 21.78 -4.33 2.41
CA ASP A 156 22.92 -3.46 2.78
C ASP A 156 23.47 -2.64 1.59
N GLY A 157 22.57 -2.12 0.75
CA GLY A 157 22.91 -1.38 -0.47
C GLY A 157 23.67 -2.20 -1.53
N ARG A 158 23.67 -3.53 -1.43
CA ARG A 158 24.42 -4.48 -2.27
C ARG A 158 23.51 -5.54 -2.87
N PHE A 159 24.01 -6.22 -3.89
CA PHE A 159 23.34 -7.38 -4.49
C PHE A 159 24.26 -8.59 -4.66
N TRP A 160 23.65 -9.78 -4.64
CA TRP A 160 24.27 -11.08 -4.91
C TRP A 160 23.39 -11.87 -5.88
N SER A 161 23.98 -12.62 -6.81
CA SER A 161 23.26 -13.61 -7.62
C SER A 161 23.41 -15.01 -7.01
N TYR A 162 22.29 -15.71 -6.84
CA TYR A 162 22.25 -17.15 -6.50
C TYR A 162 22.37 -18.06 -7.74
N CYS A 163 22.38 -17.49 -8.95
CA CYS A 163 22.58 -18.20 -10.20
C CYS A 163 24.04 -18.20 -10.68
N CYS A 164 24.92 -17.32 -10.17
CA CYS A 164 26.32 -17.34 -10.59
C CYS A 164 27.04 -18.61 -10.10
N SER A 165 27.52 -19.41 -11.05
CA SER A 165 28.27 -20.65 -10.82
C SER A 165 29.79 -20.45 -10.77
N GLY A 166 30.28 -19.24 -11.06
CA GLY A 166 31.71 -18.95 -11.16
C GLY A 166 32.39 -18.75 -9.81
N GLN A 167 33.39 -19.57 -9.51
CA GLN A 167 34.31 -19.31 -8.41
C GLN A 167 35.05 -17.99 -8.71
N GLY A 168 34.77 -16.94 -7.91
CA GLY A 168 35.31 -15.59 -8.12
C GLY A 168 34.57 -14.71 -9.13
N CYS A 169 33.39 -15.11 -9.65
CA CYS A 169 32.60 -14.25 -10.55
C CYS A 169 32.00 -13.03 -9.85
N CYS A 170 31.59 -13.19 -8.59
CA CYS A 170 30.95 -12.16 -7.78
C CYS A 170 31.78 -11.95 -6.51
N PRO A 171 31.92 -10.70 -6.03
CA PRO A 171 32.49 -10.43 -4.71
C PRO A 171 31.70 -11.17 -3.62
N VAL A 172 32.42 -11.78 -2.67
CA VAL A 172 31.81 -12.52 -1.56
C VAL A 172 30.94 -11.60 -0.69
N ASP A 173 31.37 -10.36 -0.50
CA ASP A 173 30.66 -9.30 0.22
C ASP A 173 29.64 -8.56 -0.65
N GLY A 174 29.29 -9.10 -1.82
CA GLY A 174 28.28 -8.55 -2.72
C GLY A 174 28.78 -7.39 -3.57
N SER A 175 28.13 -7.20 -4.70
CA SER A 175 28.37 -6.06 -5.58
C SER A 175 27.61 -4.83 -5.05
N PRO A 176 28.24 -3.65 -4.94
CA PRO A 176 27.52 -2.44 -4.52
C PRO A 176 26.49 -2.05 -5.59
N MET A 177 25.30 -1.64 -5.15
CA MET A 177 24.39 -0.90 -6.02
C MET A 177 24.90 0.54 -6.21
N GLY A 178 24.49 1.17 -7.31
CA GLY A 178 24.73 2.60 -7.51
C GLY A 178 23.98 3.44 -6.47
N LEU A 179 24.31 4.74 -6.40
CA LEU A 179 23.51 5.67 -5.61
C LEU A 179 22.06 5.67 -6.15
N PRO A 180 21.04 5.53 -5.28
CA PRO A 180 19.66 5.52 -5.73
C PRO A 180 19.32 6.76 -6.56
N GLY A 181 18.77 6.56 -7.75
CA GLY A 181 18.40 7.64 -8.66
C GLY A 181 19.49 8.08 -9.66
N THR A 182 20.71 7.54 -9.61
CA THR A 182 21.81 7.96 -10.50
C THR A 182 22.01 7.09 -11.75
N SER A 183 21.18 6.07 -11.97
CA SER A 183 21.32 5.15 -13.11
C SER A 183 20.66 5.68 -14.39
N VAL A 184 21.00 5.07 -15.53
CA VAL A 184 20.33 5.36 -16.81
C VAL A 184 18.85 5.02 -16.74
N LEU A 185 18.50 3.94 -16.03
CA LEU A 185 17.10 3.56 -15.81
C LEU A 185 16.38 4.54 -14.87
N ALA A 186 17.03 5.05 -13.82
CA ALA A 186 16.47 6.09 -12.99
C ALA A 186 16.14 7.37 -13.77
N ALA A 187 17.05 7.79 -14.66
CA ALA A 187 16.83 8.93 -15.54
C ALA A 187 15.69 8.68 -16.53
N ALA A 188 15.64 7.50 -17.16
CA ALA A 188 14.59 7.11 -18.09
C ALA A 188 13.21 7.00 -17.41
N ALA A 189 13.16 6.41 -16.22
CA ALA A 189 11.94 6.30 -15.41
C ALA A 189 11.42 7.68 -14.97
N THR A 190 12.32 8.56 -14.51
CA THR A 190 11.98 9.95 -14.16
C THR A 190 11.45 10.71 -15.37
N TYR A 191 12.06 10.54 -16.54
CA TYR A 191 11.58 11.13 -17.81
C TYR A 191 10.20 10.58 -18.21
N ALA A 192 9.94 9.30 -17.97
CA ALA A 192 8.63 8.66 -18.16
C ALA A 192 7.60 9.00 -17.06
N GLY A 193 7.95 9.86 -16.08
CA GLY A 193 7.06 10.26 -14.98
C GLY A 193 6.91 9.22 -13.86
N LEU A 194 7.65 8.11 -13.90
CA LEU A 194 7.65 7.09 -12.84
C LEU A 194 8.37 7.63 -11.60
N GLN A 195 7.60 7.93 -10.54
CA GLN A 195 8.13 8.28 -9.23
C GLN A 195 8.27 7.02 -8.38
N VAL A 196 9.50 6.57 -8.15
CA VAL A 196 9.77 5.56 -7.12
C VAL A 196 9.56 6.21 -5.76
N ARG A 197 8.57 5.71 -5.02
CA ARG A 197 8.30 6.12 -3.64
C ARG A 197 9.45 5.73 -2.70
N GLY A 198 9.35 6.19 -1.45
CA GLY A 198 10.20 5.73 -0.36
C GLY A 198 10.08 4.23 -0.09
N THR A 199 10.56 3.79 1.06
CA THR A 199 10.47 2.37 1.42
C THR A 199 9.08 2.01 1.92
N LEU A 200 8.73 0.72 1.84
CA LEU A 200 7.45 0.26 2.38
C LEU A 200 7.35 0.41 3.90
N ARG A 201 8.47 0.31 4.62
CA ARG A 201 8.50 0.59 6.06
C ARG A 201 8.23 2.07 6.34
N GLU A 202 8.76 3.00 5.55
CA GLU A 202 8.42 4.42 5.65
C GLU A 202 6.92 4.68 5.40
N LEU A 203 6.31 3.96 4.45
CA LEU A 203 4.86 4.04 4.18
C LEU A 203 4.02 3.46 5.33
N ARG A 204 4.35 2.28 5.83
CA ARG A 204 3.67 1.63 6.97
C ARG A 204 3.83 2.42 8.26
N ALA A 205 4.97 3.05 8.50
CA ALA A 205 5.21 3.89 9.68
C ALA A 205 4.23 5.08 9.80
N ARG A 206 3.56 5.46 8.70
CA ARG A 206 2.51 6.50 8.71
C ARG A 206 1.17 6.01 9.23
N LEU A 207 0.99 4.69 9.32
CA LEU A 207 -0.26 3.99 9.63
C LEU A 207 -0.15 3.15 10.91
N LEU A 208 1.07 2.85 11.38
CA LEU A 208 1.31 2.09 12.60
C LEU A 208 0.90 2.88 13.86
N PRO A 209 0.28 2.23 14.86
CA PRO A 209 -0.01 2.86 16.16
C PRO A 209 1.21 3.49 16.83
N TRP A 210 0.99 4.53 17.62
CA TRP A 210 2.05 5.13 18.42
C TRP A 210 2.59 4.17 19.49
N GLU A 211 3.91 3.99 19.50
CA GLU A 211 4.66 3.33 20.59
C GLU A 211 5.23 4.35 21.60
N THR A 212 4.78 5.60 21.54
CA THR A 212 5.31 6.71 22.36
C THR A 212 4.54 6.88 23.67
N ALA A 213 5.06 7.69 24.60
CA ALA A 213 4.35 8.03 25.84
C ALA A 213 2.98 8.71 25.64
N ALA A 214 2.70 9.28 24.46
CA ALA A 214 1.39 9.83 24.12
C ALA A 214 0.32 8.74 23.95
N ALA A 215 0.70 7.50 23.62
CA ALA A 215 -0.22 6.37 23.51
C ALA A 215 -1.02 6.15 24.79
N LEU A 216 -0.39 6.28 25.97
CA LEU A 216 -1.08 6.16 27.26
C LEU A 216 -2.16 7.21 27.48
N GLN A 217 -1.99 8.42 26.93
CA GLN A 217 -3.02 9.48 27.01
C GLN A 217 -4.16 9.22 26.04
N GLN A 218 -3.86 8.69 24.85
CA GLN A 218 -4.85 8.27 23.87
C GLN A 218 -5.67 7.06 24.34
N GLU A 219 -5.04 6.10 25.04
CA GLU A 219 -5.69 4.93 25.65
C GLU A 219 -6.70 5.36 26.74
N VAL A 220 -6.31 6.25 27.65
CA VAL A 220 -7.23 6.83 28.66
C VAL A 220 -8.40 7.57 28.02
N ALA A 221 -8.17 8.29 26.91
CA ALA A 221 -9.25 8.95 26.17
C ALA A 221 -10.19 7.94 25.48
N LEU A 222 -9.65 6.84 24.95
CA LEU A 222 -10.43 5.74 24.36
C LEU A 222 -11.29 5.04 25.40
N ASP A 223 -10.76 4.76 26.60
CA ASP A 223 -11.55 4.17 27.71
C ASP A 223 -12.71 5.10 28.13
N ALA A 224 -12.42 6.40 28.32
CA ALA A 224 -13.43 7.38 28.73
C ALA A 224 -14.52 7.61 27.67
N ALA A 225 -14.12 7.67 26.39
CA ALA A 225 -15.06 7.72 25.26
C ALA A 225 -15.84 6.40 25.11
N GLY A 226 -15.19 5.24 25.36
CA GLY A 226 -15.82 3.92 25.32
C GLY A 226 -16.97 3.81 26.32
N MET A 227 -16.74 4.23 27.57
CA MET A 227 -17.75 4.27 28.62
C MET A 227 -18.97 5.15 28.31
N THR A 228 -18.85 6.14 27.41
CA THR A 228 -19.90 7.12 27.11
C THR A 228 -20.58 6.91 25.76
N LEU A 229 -19.85 6.42 24.75
CA LEU A 229 -20.33 6.25 23.38
C LEU A 229 -20.85 4.83 23.12
N VAL A 230 -20.18 3.78 23.60
CA VAL A 230 -20.60 2.39 23.33
C VAL A 230 -22.04 2.12 23.78
N PRO A 231 -22.50 2.56 24.97
CA PRO A 231 -23.91 2.38 25.36
C PRO A 231 -24.91 3.12 24.47
N ARG A 232 -24.51 4.22 23.81
CA ARG A 232 -25.36 5.00 22.89
C ARG A 232 -25.34 4.44 21.46
N ILE A 233 -24.22 3.87 21.02
CA ILE A 233 -24.11 3.19 19.73
C ILE A 233 -24.94 1.90 19.71
N LEU A 234 -25.06 1.23 20.87
CA LEU A 234 -25.89 0.02 21.06
C LEU A 234 -27.38 0.32 21.35
N ASP A 235 -27.77 1.59 21.40
CA ASP A 235 -29.15 2.04 21.64
C ASP A 235 -29.74 2.59 20.33
N ASP A 236 -30.69 1.86 19.74
CA ASP A 236 -31.32 2.19 18.45
C ASP A 236 -31.85 3.65 18.40
N ALA A 237 -32.27 4.21 19.54
CA ALA A 237 -32.80 5.56 19.63
C ALA A 237 -31.72 6.65 19.53
N SER A 238 -30.49 6.39 19.99
CA SER A 238 -29.39 7.38 20.00
C SER A 238 -28.21 7.04 19.07
N GLN A 239 -28.21 5.86 18.42
CA GLN A 239 -27.24 5.48 17.38
C GLN A 239 -27.18 6.52 16.25
N ALA A 240 -28.33 6.99 15.77
CA ALA A 240 -28.40 7.97 14.68
C ALA A 240 -27.80 9.33 15.06
N ASP A 241 -28.02 9.79 16.29
CA ASP A 241 -27.42 11.02 16.82
C ASP A 241 -25.89 10.89 16.92
N VAL A 242 -25.39 9.76 17.45
CA VAL A 242 -23.94 9.50 17.56
C VAL A 242 -23.29 9.43 16.18
N ALA A 243 -23.96 8.82 15.20
CA ALA A 243 -23.50 8.78 13.81
C ALA A 243 -23.35 10.19 13.20
N GLU A 244 -24.34 11.06 13.41
CA GLU A 244 -24.28 12.43 12.92
C GLU A 244 -23.21 13.25 13.67
N ASP A 245 -23.18 13.20 15.01
CA ASP A 245 -22.15 13.83 15.85
C ASP A 245 -20.72 13.45 15.38
N THR A 246 -20.49 12.17 15.11
CA THR A 246 -19.21 11.62 14.63
C THR A 246 -18.83 12.20 13.27
N LEU A 247 -19.76 12.18 12.31
CA LEU A 247 -19.51 12.68 10.96
C LEU A 247 -19.33 14.20 10.93
N ASP A 248 -20.02 14.91 11.81
CA ASP A 248 -19.93 16.36 11.95
C ASP A 248 -18.60 16.77 12.61
N LEU A 249 -18.12 15.98 13.59
CA LEU A 249 -16.77 16.10 14.14
C LEU A 249 -15.70 15.85 13.07
N ALA A 250 -15.82 14.78 12.29
CA ALA A 250 -14.89 14.47 11.20
C ALA A 250 -14.87 15.61 10.16
N ARG A 251 -16.03 16.15 9.75
CA ARG A 251 -16.13 17.33 8.88
C ARG A 251 -15.41 18.56 9.46
N ARG A 252 -15.52 18.83 10.77
CA ARG A 252 -14.80 19.94 11.43
C ARG A 252 -13.27 19.73 11.39
N ILE A 253 -12.79 18.52 11.63
CA ILE A 253 -11.35 18.21 11.61
C ILE A 253 -10.79 18.20 10.19
N MET A 254 -11.51 17.66 9.20
CA MET A 254 -11.10 17.75 7.79
C MET A 254 -10.96 19.20 7.33
N LYS A 255 -11.88 20.10 7.72
CA LYS A 255 -11.74 21.55 7.48
C LYS A 255 -10.51 22.15 8.16
N ARG A 256 -10.22 21.76 9.42
CA ARG A 256 -8.99 22.14 10.15
C ARG A 256 -7.74 21.69 9.39
N PHE A 257 -7.73 20.47 8.86
CA PHE A 257 -6.62 19.91 8.09
C PHE A 257 -6.47 20.59 6.73
N ALA A 258 -7.56 20.86 6.01
CA ALA A 258 -7.54 21.56 4.72
C ALA A 258 -6.95 22.98 4.81
N LEU A 259 -7.21 23.68 5.91
CA LEU A 259 -6.67 25.02 6.19
C LEU A 259 -5.22 25.00 6.72
N ALA A 260 -4.73 23.86 7.21
CA ALA A 260 -3.39 23.76 7.78
C ALA A 260 -2.29 23.79 6.69
N PRO A 261 -1.27 24.67 6.80
CA PRO A 261 -0.17 24.71 5.83
C PRO A 261 0.58 23.37 5.73
N ARG A 262 0.84 22.94 4.49
CA ARG A 262 1.61 21.72 4.23
C ARG A 262 3.06 21.89 4.69
N VAL A 263 3.61 20.87 5.34
CA VAL A 263 5.03 20.81 5.74
C VAL A 263 5.77 19.86 4.81
N THR A 264 7.01 20.19 4.47
CA THR A 264 7.87 19.33 3.65
C THR A 264 8.42 18.17 4.48
N GLY A 265 8.27 16.95 3.96
CA GLY A 265 8.76 15.72 4.59
C GLY A 265 7.66 14.94 5.30
N VAL A 266 7.60 13.63 5.02
CA VAL A 266 6.52 12.71 5.40
C VAL A 266 6.27 12.73 6.91
N LEU A 267 7.29 12.40 7.71
CA LEU A 267 7.20 12.38 9.18
C LEU A 267 6.73 13.73 9.76
N HIS A 268 7.25 14.85 9.29
CA HIS A 268 6.85 16.18 9.77
C HIS A 268 5.40 16.54 9.40
N SER A 269 4.90 16.04 8.27
CA SER A 269 3.49 16.20 7.91
C SER A 269 2.57 15.35 8.79
N ASP A 270 2.97 14.10 9.08
CA ASP A 270 2.20 13.19 9.92
C ASP A 270 2.17 13.66 11.39
N PHE A 271 3.31 14.10 11.96
CA PHE A 271 3.35 14.70 13.30
C PHE A 271 2.49 15.96 13.41
N ARG A 272 2.46 16.81 12.37
CA ARG A 272 1.61 18.01 12.38
C ARG A 272 0.12 17.67 12.33
N ASP A 273 -0.26 16.65 11.57
CA ASP A 273 -1.64 16.18 11.52
C ASP A 273 -2.04 15.55 12.87
N ASP A 274 -1.10 14.88 13.53
CA ASP A 274 -1.25 14.37 14.90
C ASP A 274 -1.42 15.51 15.93
N ASP A 275 -0.63 16.60 15.87
CA ASP A 275 -0.77 17.78 16.73
C ASP A 275 -2.10 18.54 16.54
N LEU A 276 -2.73 18.42 15.37
CA LEU A 276 -3.97 19.13 15.02
C LEU A 276 -5.24 18.43 15.51
N LEU A 277 -5.13 17.29 16.20
CA LEU A 277 -6.23 16.44 16.66
C LEU A 277 -6.11 16.21 18.18
N THR A 278 -7.17 16.40 18.97
CA THR A 278 -7.09 16.08 20.41
C THR A 278 -7.29 14.58 20.67
N HIS A 279 -6.85 14.07 21.83
CA HIS A 279 -7.04 12.66 22.20
C HIS A 279 -8.53 12.28 22.27
N ASP A 280 -9.37 13.16 22.83
CA ASP A 280 -10.82 12.98 22.94
C ASP A 280 -11.51 13.01 21.57
N GLU A 281 -11.10 13.94 20.69
CA GLU A 281 -11.60 14.01 19.30
C GLU A 281 -11.29 12.71 18.54
N ALA A 282 -10.06 12.20 18.68
CA ALA A 282 -9.66 10.94 18.04
C ALA A 282 -10.41 9.73 18.63
N ALA A 283 -10.55 9.66 19.95
CA ALA A 283 -11.26 8.58 20.63
C ALA A 283 -12.74 8.50 20.20
N HIS A 284 -13.42 9.66 20.12
CA HIS A 284 -14.79 9.73 19.63
C HIS A 284 -14.91 9.24 18.18
N LEU A 285 -14.00 9.66 17.28
CA LEU A 285 -14.02 9.21 15.89
C LEU A 285 -13.67 7.72 15.73
N ILE A 286 -12.69 7.19 16.46
CA ILE A 286 -12.29 5.77 16.39
C ILE A 286 -13.45 4.86 16.80
N LEU A 287 -14.20 5.23 17.85
CA LEU A 287 -15.34 4.46 18.33
C LEU A 287 -16.57 4.65 17.44
N GLY A 288 -16.88 5.88 17.01
CA GLY A 288 -18.01 6.14 16.11
C GLY A 288 -17.86 5.47 14.73
N LEU A 289 -16.63 5.33 14.21
CA LEU A 289 -16.35 4.61 12.96
C LEU A 289 -16.52 3.08 13.03
N GLN A 290 -16.78 2.51 14.21
CA GLN A 290 -17.15 1.09 14.32
C GLN A 290 -18.60 0.84 13.88
N ASP A 291 -19.47 1.86 13.90
CA ASP A 291 -20.79 1.77 13.27
C ASP A 291 -20.68 1.73 11.74
N ARG A 292 -21.29 0.71 11.14
CA ARG A 292 -21.22 0.46 9.70
C ARG A 292 -21.79 1.60 8.89
N THR A 293 -22.91 2.18 9.32
CA THR A 293 -23.60 3.27 8.60
C THR A 293 -22.76 4.54 8.61
N THR A 294 -22.17 4.87 9.76
CA THR A 294 -21.25 5.98 9.97
C THR A 294 -20.01 5.84 9.10
N ARG A 295 -19.38 4.66 9.08
CA ARG A 295 -18.24 4.36 8.21
C ARG A 295 -18.59 4.47 6.72
N ASP A 296 -19.72 3.92 6.30
CA ASP A 296 -20.11 3.90 4.88
C ASP A 296 -20.42 5.34 4.39
N ARG A 297 -20.97 6.22 5.24
CA ARG A 297 -21.07 7.67 5.00
C ARG A 297 -19.70 8.36 4.94
N ALA A 298 -18.75 7.98 5.80
CA ALA A 298 -17.38 8.51 5.79
C ALA A 298 -16.57 8.09 4.56
N ALA A 299 -16.91 6.94 3.94
CA ALA A 299 -16.30 6.45 2.71
C ALA A 299 -16.66 7.30 1.46
N GLU A 300 -17.66 8.18 1.55
CA GLU A 300 -18.03 9.13 0.48
C GLU A 300 -17.04 10.30 0.32
N TRP A 301 -16.07 10.46 1.22
CA TRP A 301 -15.03 11.50 1.17
C TRP A 301 -13.77 11.03 0.42
N MET A 302 -13.95 10.31 -0.68
CA MET A 302 -12.88 9.67 -1.45
C MET A 302 -12.39 10.45 -2.68
N GLU A 303 -13.07 11.54 -3.05
CA GLU A 303 -12.76 12.33 -4.25
C GLU A 303 -12.95 13.84 -4.05
N GLY A 304 -12.53 14.63 -5.04
CA GLY A 304 -12.60 16.08 -4.99
C GLY A 304 -11.68 16.71 -3.93
N ASP A 305 -12.10 17.86 -3.40
CA ASP A 305 -11.33 18.61 -2.41
C ASP A 305 -11.27 17.92 -1.02
N ASP A 306 -12.21 17.01 -0.73
CA ASP A 306 -12.30 16.30 0.55
C ASP A 306 -11.31 15.12 0.67
N ALA A 307 -10.89 14.52 -0.45
CA ALA A 307 -10.08 13.30 -0.47
C ALA A 307 -8.75 13.43 0.31
N LEU A 308 -8.01 14.53 0.10
CA LEU A 308 -6.72 14.72 0.76
C LEU A 308 -6.84 15.02 2.27
N PRO A 309 -7.76 15.91 2.73
CA PRO A 309 -8.09 16.04 4.15
C PRO A 309 -8.57 14.73 4.79
N ALA A 310 -9.43 13.96 4.12
CA ALA A 310 -9.94 12.68 4.61
C ALA A 310 -8.80 11.67 4.80
N LEU A 311 -7.95 11.48 3.79
CA LEU A 311 -6.80 10.58 3.87
C LEU A 311 -5.82 10.96 5.00
N ARG A 312 -5.63 12.26 5.28
CA ARG A 312 -4.83 12.73 6.42
C ARG A 312 -5.48 12.38 7.76
N LEU A 313 -6.80 12.56 7.88
CA LEU A 313 -7.57 12.17 9.07
C LEU A 313 -7.48 10.67 9.32
N TRP A 314 -7.70 9.84 8.30
CA TRP A 314 -7.68 8.39 8.42
C TRP A 314 -6.30 7.85 8.83
N ARG A 315 -5.21 8.41 8.30
CA ARG A 315 -3.84 8.10 8.77
C ARG A 315 -3.65 8.47 10.26
N ALA A 316 -4.07 9.67 10.68
CA ALA A 316 -3.94 10.12 12.07
C ALA A 316 -4.78 9.29 13.05
N LEU A 317 -5.98 8.83 12.66
CA LEU A 317 -6.78 7.92 13.47
C LEU A 317 -6.15 6.53 13.56
N ALA A 318 -5.63 5.97 12.45
CA ALA A 318 -4.95 4.68 12.47
C ALA A 318 -3.74 4.66 13.43
N ARG A 319 -2.93 5.73 13.45
CA ARG A 319 -1.82 5.89 14.42
C ARG A 319 -2.27 5.99 15.88
N ARG A 320 -3.54 6.27 16.14
CA ARG A 320 -4.12 6.45 17.48
C ARG A 320 -4.93 5.25 17.98
N CYS A 321 -5.07 4.20 17.18
CA CYS A 321 -5.61 2.91 17.61
C CYS A 321 -4.54 2.13 18.40
N VAL A 322 -4.31 2.54 19.65
CA VAL A 322 -3.23 2.09 20.52
C VAL A 322 -3.68 1.04 21.54
N GLY A 323 -2.73 0.25 22.04
CA GLY A 323 -2.95 -0.71 23.13
C GLY A 323 -4.04 -1.75 22.79
N PRO A 324 -5.05 -1.96 23.65
CA PRO A 324 -6.12 -2.92 23.39
C PRO A 324 -7.04 -2.52 22.22
N TYR A 325 -7.00 -1.27 21.76
CA TYR A 325 -7.82 -0.77 20.66
C TYR A 325 -7.19 -1.02 19.27
N GLY A 326 -6.17 -1.88 19.17
CA GLY A 326 -5.51 -2.19 17.89
C GLY A 326 -6.46 -2.72 16.81
N GLU A 327 -7.44 -3.56 17.17
CA GLU A 327 -8.46 -4.09 16.24
C GLU A 327 -9.32 -2.96 15.63
N HIS A 328 -9.57 -1.89 16.39
CA HIS A 328 -10.37 -0.74 15.95
C HIS A 328 -9.69 0.03 14.81
N ALA A 329 -8.39 -0.22 14.55
CA ALA A 329 -7.66 0.33 13.41
C ALA A 329 -8.19 -0.15 12.06
N ALA A 330 -8.90 -1.29 12.00
CA ALA A 330 -9.42 -1.85 10.75
C ALA A 330 -10.30 -0.85 9.98
N ALA A 331 -11.16 -0.10 10.67
CA ALA A 331 -12.01 0.92 10.06
C ALA A 331 -11.22 2.10 9.43
N PRO A 332 -10.38 2.87 10.18
CA PRO A 332 -9.60 3.97 9.60
C PRO A 332 -8.55 3.50 8.60
N LEU A 333 -7.93 2.33 8.77
CA LEU A 333 -7.00 1.75 7.77
C LEU A 333 -7.73 1.42 6.45
N THR A 334 -8.95 0.87 6.53
CA THR A 334 -9.77 0.61 5.33
C THR A 334 -10.16 1.89 4.62
N LEU A 335 -10.57 2.92 5.36
CA LEU A 335 -10.89 4.24 4.80
C LEU A 335 -9.67 4.92 4.19
N ALA A 336 -8.50 4.86 4.83
CA ALA A 336 -7.25 5.35 4.27
C ALA A 336 -6.92 4.63 2.94
N GLY A 337 -7.03 3.30 2.92
CA GLY A 337 -6.78 2.50 1.71
C GLY A 337 -7.76 2.81 0.57
N TRP A 338 -9.05 2.98 0.89
CA TRP A 338 -10.10 3.35 -0.07
C TRP A 338 -9.85 4.71 -0.74
N VAL A 339 -9.48 5.72 0.06
CA VAL A 339 -9.19 7.07 -0.45
C VAL A 339 -7.85 7.10 -1.23
N ALA A 340 -6.84 6.37 -0.76
CA ALA A 340 -5.59 6.20 -1.50
C ALA A 340 -5.83 5.56 -2.89
N TRP A 341 -6.62 4.49 -2.96
CA TRP A 341 -6.98 3.85 -4.23
C TRP A 341 -7.78 4.77 -5.16
N SER A 342 -8.78 5.46 -4.61
CA SER A 342 -9.63 6.42 -5.34
C SER A 342 -8.85 7.61 -5.90
N THR A 343 -7.71 7.96 -5.28
CA THR A 343 -6.83 9.05 -5.73
C THR A 343 -5.64 8.56 -6.58
N GLY A 344 -5.55 7.24 -6.83
CA GLY A 344 -4.56 6.63 -7.72
C GLY A 344 -3.25 6.21 -7.05
N ASP A 345 -3.17 6.15 -5.71
CA ASP A 345 -2.04 5.54 -4.99
C ASP A 345 -2.37 4.08 -4.65
N ASP A 346 -2.28 3.20 -5.66
CA ASP A 346 -2.48 1.73 -5.55
C ASP A 346 -1.57 1.09 -4.47
N LEU A 347 -0.41 1.70 -4.20
CA LEU A 347 0.56 1.17 -3.24
C LEU A 347 0.09 1.40 -1.81
N GLU A 348 -0.23 2.65 -1.47
CA GLU A 348 -0.77 2.98 -0.15
C GLU A 348 -2.12 2.32 0.08
N ALA A 349 -2.94 2.17 -0.97
CA ALA A 349 -4.17 1.38 -0.94
C ALA A 349 -3.94 -0.06 -0.46
N ARG A 350 -3.09 -0.81 -1.17
CA ARG A 350 -2.83 -2.23 -0.86
C ARG A 350 -2.21 -2.42 0.51
N GLU A 351 -1.26 -1.57 0.90
CA GLU A 351 -0.59 -1.67 2.19
C GLU A 351 -1.52 -1.29 3.36
N ALA A 352 -2.33 -0.23 3.23
CA ALA A 352 -3.31 0.14 4.26
C ALA A 352 -4.39 -0.94 4.42
N LEU A 353 -4.88 -1.51 3.32
CA LEU A 353 -5.85 -2.60 3.34
C LEU A 353 -5.26 -3.90 3.91
N ALA A 354 -4.00 -4.22 3.58
CA ALA A 354 -3.30 -5.36 4.19
C ALA A 354 -3.05 -5.16 5.69
N MET A 355 -2.77 -3.93 6.14
CA MET A 355 -2.70 -3.60 7.57
C MET A 355 -4.07 -3.68 8.26
N ALA A 356 -5.16 -3.26 7.59
CA ALA A 356 -6.52 -3.42 8.13
C ALA A 356 -6.86 -4.91 8.37
N LEU A 357 -6.51 -5.79 7.42
CA LEU A 357 -6.66 -7.25 7.55
C LEU A 357 -5.70 -7.88 8.58
N GLY A 358 -4.62 -7.19 8.94
CA GLY A 358 -3.75 -7.57 10.05
C GLY A 358 -4.29 -7.16 11.42
N ALA A 359 -5.17 -6.15 11.48
CA ALA A 359 -5.86 -5.70 12.68
C ALA A 359 -7.15 -6.49 12.93
N ASP A 360 -7.94 -6.73 11.88
CA ASP A 360 -9.11 -7.63 11.88
C ASP A 360 -9.16 -8.43 10.57
N PRO A 361 -8.83 -9.75 10.59
CA PRO A 361 -8.86 -10.61 9.41
C PRO A 361 -10.25 -10.78 8.78
N ASP A 362 -11.32 -10.62 9.54
CA ASP A 362 -12.71 -10.83 9.10
C ASP A 362 -13.40 -9.53 8.66
N TYR A 363 -12.70 -8.38 8.71
CA TYR A 363 -13.22 -7.07 8.31
C TYR A 363 -13.63 -7.04 6.83
N LEU A 364 -14.90 -7.35 6.56
CA LEU A 364 -15.43 -7.61 5.21
C LEU A 364 -15.12 -6.50 4.20
N PHE A 365 -15.19 -5.24 4.62
CA PHE A 365 -14.93 -4.11 3.72
C PHE A 365 -13.47 -4.03 3.29
N ALA A 366 -12.52 -4.30 4.20
CA ALA A 366 -11.10 -4.43 3.86
C ALA A 366 -10.88 -5.62 2.91
N ARG A 367 -11.50 -6.77 3.17
CA ARG A 367 -11.37 -7.97 2.34
C ARG A 367 -11.81 -7.71 0.89
N LEU A 368 -12.98 -7.12 0.71
CA LEU A 368 -13.55 -6.82 -0.61
C LEU A 368 -12.69 -5.80 -1.37
N LEU A 369 -12.28 -4.69 -0.72
CA LEU A 369 -11.42 -3.69 -1.35
C LEU A 369 -10.02 -4.24 -1.67
N HIS A 370 -9.44 -5.04 -0.78
CA HIS A 370 -8.13 -5.67 -1.00
C HIS A 370 -8.19 -6.66 -2.16
N GLN A 371 -9.25 -7.46 -2.28
CA GLN A 371 -9.46 -8.33 -3.43
C GLN A 371 -9.62 -7.52 -4.72
N ALA A 372 -10.52 -6.53 -4.75
CA ALA A 372 -10.76 -5.68 -5.92
C ALA A 372 -9.50 -4.96 -6.43
N CYS A 373 -8.70 -4.43 -5.51
CA CYS A 373 -7.44 -3.75 -5.82
C CYS A 373 -6.35 -4.72 -6.33
N ASN A 374 -6.34 -5.98 -5.89
CA ASN A 374 -5.41 -7.01 -6.36
C ASN A 374 -5.84 -7.66 -7.69
N GLU A 375 -7.14 -7.72 -7.97
CA GLU A 375 -7.69 -8.16 -9.26
C GLU A 375 -7.57 -7.09 -10.35
N GLY A 376 -7.32 -5.82 -9.97
CA GLY A 376 -7.12 -4.71 -10.90
C GLY A 376 -8.43 -4.12 -11.43
N LEU A 377 -9.50 -4.16 -10.62
CA LEU A 377 -10.77 -3.50 -10.93
C LEU A 377 -10.61 -1.98 -10.96
N ASP A 378 -11.47 -1.27 -11.71
CA ASP A 378 -11.48 0.20 -11.71
C ASP A 378 -12.27 0.72 -10.49
N PRO A 379 -11.67 1.52 -9.58
CA PRO A 379 -12.37 2.12 -8.44
C PRO A 379 -13.55 3.00 -8.84
N GLU A 380 -13.62 3.54 -10.06
CA GLU A 380 -14.80 4.26 -10.58
C GLU A 380 -16.10 3.44 -10.51
N SER A 381 -16.01 2.11 -10.61
CA SER A 381 -17.19 1.22 -10.49
C SER A 381 -17.82 1.31 -9.10
N ILE A 382 -16.99 1.32 -8.05
CA ILE A 382 -17.43 1.42 -6.65
C ILE A 382 -17.81 2.86 -6.32
N ARG A 383 -17.05 3.85 -6.82
CA ARG A 383 -17.39 5.28 -6.66
C ARG A 383 -18.77 5.59 -7.26
N ARG A 384 -19.15 4.98 -8.39
CA ARG A 384 -20.50 5.13 -8.96
C ARG A 384 -21.59 4.62 -8.01
N CYS A 385 -21.41 3.47 -7.38
CA CYS A 385 -22.38 2.93 -6.42
C CYS A 385 -22.54 3.85 -5.20
N LEU A 386 -21.43 4.27 -4.58
CA LEU A 386 -21.48 5.19 -3.43
C LEU A 386 -22.13 6.54 -3.77
N ARG A 387 -21.89 7.08 -4.98
CA ARG A 387 -22.59 8.29 -5.46
C ARG A 387 -24.09 8.06 -5.64
N ALA A 388 -24.50 6.91 -6.18
CA ALA A 388 -25.92 6.59 -6.37
C ALA A 388 -26.65 6.51 -5.03
N GLU A 389 -26.12 5.75 -4.06
CA GLU A 389 -26.70 5.67 -2.72
C GLU A 389 -26.75 7.04 -2.02
N ARG A 390 -25.72 7.89 -2.20
CA ARG A 390 -25.71 9.25 -1.66
C ARG A 390 -26.85 10.11 -2.22
N VAL A 391 -27.14 9.99 -3.52
CA VAL A 391 -28.25 10.69 -4.18
C VAL A 391 -29.59 10.14 -3.70
N GLU A 392 -29.78 8.82 -3.71
CA GLU A 392 -31.01 8.16 -3.22
C GLU A 392 -31.33 8.55 -1.77
N ARG A 393 -30.31 8.62 -0.89
CA ARG A 393 -30.46 9.06 0.50
C ARG A 393 -30.77 10.56 0.64
N ALA A 394 -30.23 11.41 -0.25
CA ALA A 394 -30.56 12.84 -0.28
C ALA A 394 -31.98 13.11 -0.82
N GLU A 395 -32.45 12.32 -1.79
CA GLU A 395 -33.81 12.42 -2.34
C GLU A 395 -34.85 11.82 -1.38
N GLY A 396 -34.49 10.74 -0.67
CA GLY A 396 -35.31 10.16 0.41
C GLY A 396 -35.55 11.12 1.57
N THR A 397 -34.53 11.88 1.99
CA THR A 397 -34.69 12.93 3.02
C THR A 397 -35.41 14.20 2.52
N GLY A 398 -35.64 14.32 1.21
CA GLY A 398 -36.34 15.45 0.59
C GLY A 398 -37.85 15.24 0.36
N THR A 399 -38.40 14.06 0.65
CA THR A 399 -39.76 13.67 0.22
C THR A 399 -40.68 13.22 1.38
N GLU A 400 -40.45 13.71 2.61
CA GLU A 400 -41.36 13.53 3.75
C GLU A 400 -42.32 14.72 3.99
N GLU A 401 -42.70 15.47 2.95
CA GLU A 401 -43.95 16.24 2.94
C GLU A 401 -44.76 15.97 1.66
N VAL A 402 -45.60 14.93 1.71
CA VAL A 402 -46.99 14.84 1.21
C VAL A 402 -47.39 13.35 1.06
N SER A 403 -48.53 13.01 1.65
CA SER A 403 -49.27 11.72 1.58
C SER A 403 -49.00 10.68 2.69
N GLY A 404 -49.50 10.96 3.88
CA GLY A 404 -49.74 9.92 4.88
C GLY A 404 -50.95 9.05 4.49
N ALA A 405 -50.71 7.78 4.13
CA ALA A 405 -51.66 6.68 4.29
C ALA A 405 -51.01 5.29 4.06
N GLY A 406 -50.92 4.48 5.12
CA GLY A 406 -51.07 3.02 5.00
C GLY A 406 -49.83 2.13 4.79
N GLY A 407 -49.03 1.96 5.84
CA GLY A 407 -48.90 0.66 6.52
C GLY A 407 -48.09 -0.52 5.92
N ALA A 408 -47.62 -1.36 6.86
CA ALA A 408 -47.17 -2.75 6.71
C ALA A 408 -45.76 -3.04 6.14
N THR A 409 -44.81 -3.15 7.09
CA THR A 409 -43.90 -4.29 7.27
C THR A 409 -43.77 -5.31 6.13
N ARG A 410 -42.56 -5.44 5.57
CA ARG A 410 -42.05 -6.75 5.17
C ARG A 410 -40.52 -6.81 5.20
N ALA A 411 -40.00 -7.69 6.03
CA ALA A 411 -38.65 -8.22 5.89
C ALA A 411 -38.67 -9.38 4.87
N GLY A 412 -37.53 -9.63 4.22
CA GLY A 412 -37.23 -10.91 3.57
C GLY A 412 -37.02 -10.85 2.06
N GLU A 413 -35.81 -11.30 1.70
CA GLU A 413 -35.59 -12.31 0.65
C GLU A 413 -35.67 -11.88 -0.83
N VAL A 414 -34.52 -11.94 -1.51
CA VAL A 414 -34.44 -11.99 -2.98
C VAL A 414 -33.43 -13.05 -3.39
N VAL A 415 -33.93 -14.23 -3.77
CA VAL A 415 -33.20 -15.20 -4.59
C VAL A 415 -34.06 -15.57 -5.79
N ALA A 416 -33.47 -15.39 -6.97
CA ALA A 416 -33.76 -15.99 -8.27
C ALA A 416 -35.19 -16.43 -8.66
N GLY A 417 -35.64 -15.89 -9.79
CA GLY A 417 -36.21 -16.71 -10.86
C GLY A 417 -37.73 -16.78 -10.96
N ALA A 418 -38.26 -16.27 -12.08
CA ALA A 418 -39.58 -16.62 -12.58
C ALA A 418 -39.56 -16.62 -14.12
N GLU A 419 -39.82 -17.79 -14.71
CA GLU A 419 -40.24 -17.91 -16.10
C GLU A 419 -41.79 -17.89 -16.22
N ALA A 420 -42.25 -17.62 -17.44
CA ALA A 420 -43.42 -18.20 -18.09
C ALA A 420 -44.85 -17.61 -17.91
N ALA A 421 -45.66 -17.93 -18.95
CA ALA A 421 -47.09 -17.64 -19.21
C ALA A 421 -47.43 -16.17 -19.56
N ASP A 422 -48.28 -15.85 -20.54
CA ASP A 422 -48.92 -16.61 -21.65
C ASP A 422 -49.42 -15.58 -22.72
N GLY A 423 -49.93 -15.90 -23.93
CA GLY A 423 -50.14 -17.18 -24.63
C GLY A 423 -51.24 -17.03 -25.72
N SER A 424 -51.12 -17.71 -26.88
CA SER A 424 -52.15 -17.80 -27.98
C SER A 424 -52.44 -16.49 -28.76
N GLU A 425 -52.82 -16.36 -30.04
CA GLU A 425 -53.05 -17.15 -31.28
C GLU A 425 -53.20 -16.09 -32.43
N GLU A 426 -53.04 -16.28 -33.75
CA GLU A 426 -52.61 -17.38 -34.63
C GLU A 426 -52.13 -16.82 -36.02
N GLN A 427 -51.68 -17.70 -36.95
CA GLN A 427 -51.66 -17.62 -38.44
C GLN A 427 -51.28 -16.33 -39.22
N GLY A 428 -50.28 -16.43 -40.12
CA GLY A 428 -50.08 -15.50 -41.23
C GLY A 428 -48.75 -15.71 -41.99
N ALA A 429 -48.79 -16.17 -43.23
CA ALA A 429 -47.61 -16.65 -43.97
C ALA A 429 -46.92 -15.59 -44.86
N SER A 430 -45.77 -16.01 -45.44
CA SER A 430 -45.11 -15.55 -46.69
C SER A 430 -43.91 -14.59 -46.59
N THR A 431 -43.12 -14.60 -47.68
CA THR A 431 -41.65 -14.43 -47.72
C THR A 431 -41.23 -13.10 -48.42
N PRO A 432 -39.94 -12.81 -48.74
CA PRO A 432 -39.39 -11.46 -48.60
C PRO A 432 -39.38 -10.63 -49.89
N ALA A 433 -39.28 -9.29 -49.76
CA ALA A 433 -38.73 -8.42 -50.81
C ALA A 433 -38.22 -7.05 -50.27
N GLU A 434 -37.05 -6.66 -50.78
CA GLU A 434 -36.60 -5.32 -51.19
C GLU A 434 -36.70 -4.08 -50.26
N ALA A 435 -35.56 -3.39 -50.16
CA ALA A 435 -35.48 -1.96 -49.83
C ALA A 435 -36.02 -1.09 -50.98
N PRO A 436 -36.35 0.18 -50.70
CA PRO A 436 -35.43 1.21 -51.20
C PRO A 436 -35.19 2.38 -50.25
N ALA A 437 -34.13 3.13 -50.53
CA ALA A 437 -33.74 4.34 -49.79
C ALA A 437 -34.60 5.57 -50.16
N THR A 438 -34.62 6.60 -49.30
CA THR A 438 -34.48 8.02 -49.73
C THR A 438 -34.22 9.02 -48.59
N SER A 439 -33.43 10.06 -48.91
CA SER A 439 -33.31 11.40 -48.27
C SER A 439 -33.39 11.55 -46.75
N ARG A 440 -32.31 11.92 -46.05
CA ARG A 440 -31.71 13.29 -45.99
C ARG A 440 -32.65 14.40 -45.47
N THR A 441 -32.50 14.76 -44.20
CA THR A 441 -32.49 16.18 -43.77
C THR A 441 -31.39 16.37 -42.71
N ALA A 442 -30.75 17.53 -42.65
CA ALA A 442 -29.51 17.73 -41.89
C ALA A 442 -29.51 19.02 -41.06
N SER A 443 -28.62 19.04 -40.06
CA SER A 443 -28.06 20.23 -39.38
C SER A 443 -28.95 20.95 -38.34
N PRO A 444 -28.38 21.77 -37.42
CA PRO A 444 -26.95 22.14 -37.29
C PRO A 444 -26.31 21.92 -35.91
N THR A 445 -25.01 21.61 -35.94
CA THR A 445 -24.08 21.71 -34.80
C THR A 445 -23.81 23.17 -34.38
N ARG A 446 -23.72 23.47 -33.09
CA ARG A 446 -23.17 24.74 -32.56
C ARG A 446 -21.78 24.54 -31.94
N ARG A 447 -20.73 24.93 -32.68
CA ARG A 447 -19.39 25.22 -32.11
C ARG A 447 -19.44 26.50 -31.27
N ARG A 448 -18.81 26.53 -30.09
CA ARG A 448 -18.50 27.77 -29.38
C ARG A 448 -17.07 28.22 -29.71
N HIS A 449 -16.91 29.47 -30.14
CA HIS A 449 -15.62 30.09 -30.41
C HIS A 449 -14.95 30.61 -29.15
N ARG A 450 -13.61 30.53 -29.11
CA ARG A 450 -12.76 31.30 -28.18
C ARG A 450 -12.73 32.77 -28.63
N THR A 451 -12.83 33.70 -27.68
CA THR A 451 -12.52 35.13 -27.88
C THR A 451 -11.10 35.44 -27.38
N ARG A 452 -10.37 36.27 -28.14
CA ARG A 452 -8.99 36.69 -27.87
C ARG A 452 -8.84 38.17 -28.28
N THR A 453 -8.23 38.98 -27.42
CA THR A 453 -7.96 40.42 -27.58
C THR A 453 -6.77 40.80 -26.68
N PRO A 454 -5.99 41.85 -26.96
CA PRO A 454 -5.04 41.90 -28.07
C PRO A 454 -3.60 42.21 -27.61
N ASP A 455 -2.63 42.02 -28.51
CA ASP A 455 -1.22 42.40 -28.28
C ASP A 455 -1.01 43.93 -28.36
N LEU A 456 0.00 44.43 -27.64
CA LEU A 456 0.61 45.75 -27.85
C LEU A 456 2.14 45.65 -27.74
N ASP A 457 2.83 46.08 -28.79
CA ASP A 457 4.31 46.14 -28.86
C ASP A 457 4.91 47.25 -27.97
N GLY A 458 6.17 47.08 -27.55
CA GLY A 458 6.91 48.16 -26.89
C GLY A 458 8.25 47.78 -26.22
N VAL A 459 9.32 47.61 -27.00
CA VAL A 459 10.71 47.49 -26.51
C VAL A 459 11.36 48.89 -26.41
N PRO A 460 11.91 49.27 -25.24
CA PRO A 460 13.38 49.37 -25.05
C PRO A 460 13.80 48.92 -23.63
N GLY A 461 15.07 48.72 -23.23
CA GLY A 461 16.38 49.00 -23.82
C GLY A 461 17.39 49.14 -22.66
N ARG A 462 18.61 48.59 -22.78
CA ARG A 462 19.65 48.66 -21.73
C ARG A 462 20.07 50.10 -21.40
N PRO A 463 20.66 50.30 -20.20
CA PRO A 463 21.95 50.99 -20.18
C PRO A 463 23.09 50.21 -19.48
N ARG A 464 24.31 50.47 -19.95
CA ARG A 464 25.61 50.12 -19.34
C ARG A 464 26.40 51.42 -19.17
N SER A 465 26.88 51.72 -17.97
CA SER A 465 27.99 52.65 -17.64
C SER A 465 28.01 52.85 -16.12
N SER A 466 29.11 53.15 -15.41
CA SER A 466 30.56 53.13 -15.70
C SER A 466 31.31 53.31 -14.37
N GLY A 467 32.57 52.85 -14.25
CA GLY A 467 33.46 53.27 -13.15
C GLY A 467 33.85 54.76 -13.25
N PRO A 468 34.64 55.32 -12.29
CA PRO A 468 36.06 54.92 -12.23
C PRO A 468 36.76 54.91 -10.84
N ASP A 469 37.77 54.03 -10.75
CA ASP A 469 39.17 54.24 -10.28
C ASP A 469 39.49 55.10 -9.03
N SER A 470 40.10 54.49 -7.98
CA SER A 470 41.57 54.59 -7.75
C SER A 470 42.07 54.25 -6.31
N ARG A 471 43.15 53.42 -6.25
CA ARG A 471 44.42 53.53 -5.46
C ARG A 471 44.36 53.79 -3.92
N ARG A 472 45.24 53.27 -3.03
CA ARG A 472 46.50 52.48 -3.10
C ARG A 472 46.89 51.96 -1.68
N SER A 473 47.75 50.93 -1.60
CA SER A 473 48.60 50.54 -0.42
C SER A 473 47.85 50.07 0.85
N GLY A 474 48.20 49.00 1.59
CA GLY A 474 49.46 48.29 1.90
C GLY A 474 49.60 48.25 3.45
N GLY A 475 50.14 47.27 4.18
CA GLY A 475 50.69 45.93 3.90
C GLY A 475 51.08 45.25 5.24
N THR A 476 51.48 43.97 5.22
CA THR A 476 52.24 43.20 6.24
C THR A 476 51.81 43.23 7.74
N ASP A 477 51.22 42.13 8.22
CA ASP A 477 51.74 41.14 9.20
C ASP A 477 50.54 40.26 9.68
N GLY A 478 50.64 39.06 10.23
CA GLY A 478 51.77 38.29 10.76
C GLY A 478 51.26 37.49 11.99
N SER A 479 51.60 36.20 12.10
CA SER A 479 51.40 35.33 13.28
C SER A 479 50.02 34.70 13.58
N ARG A 480 49.94 33.38 13.33
CA ARG A 480 49.32 32.36 14.24
C ARG A 480 50.18 32.26 15.53
N PRO A 481 49.73 31.75 16.72
CA PRO A 481 49.18 30.38 16.82
C PRO A 481 48.33 29.94 18.04
N ARG A 482 47.86 28.67 17.93
CA ARG A 482 47.81 27.59 18.95
C ARG A 482 46.64 27.44 19.97
N THR A 483 46.30 26.16 20.09
CA THR A 483 45.48 25.44 21.08
C THR A 483 46.11 25.38 22.48
N PRO A 484 45.32 25.03 23.50
CA PRO A 484 45.79 24.21 24.63
C PRO A 484 44.99 22.90 24.78
N ALA A 485 45.58 21.92 25.48
CA ALA A 485 44.96 20.63 25.79
C ALA A 485 45.34 20.17 27.21
N GLN A 486 44.45 19.37 27.81
CA GLN A 486 44.62 18.50 28.99
C GLN A 486 44.88 19.13 30.38
N GLY A 487 44.23 18.52 31.38
CA GLY A 487 44.42 18.74 32.82
C GLY A 487 43.56 17.77 33.64
N THR A 488 44.17 16.75 34.23
CA THR A 488 43.50 15.63 34.94
C THR A 488 43.45 15.83 36.47
N ALA A 489 42.37 15.40 37.15
CA ALA A 489 42.44 14.66 38.44
C ALA A 489 41.05 14.27 39.03
N ARG A 490 41.03 13.15 39.77
CA ARG A 490 39.96 12.54 40.61
C ARG A 490 40.31 12.81 42.11
N PRO A 491 39.65 12.22 43.15
CA PRO A 491 38.29 11.69 43.33
C PRO A 491 37.60 12.20 44.65
N GLY A 492 36.39 11.70 45.01
CA GLY A 492 35.82 11.91 46.37
C GLY A 492 34.55 11.09 46.66
N ASN A 493 34.53 10.33 47.77
CA ASN A 493 33.43 9.45 48.21
C ASN A 493 32.41 10.16 49.13
N THR A 494 31.13 9.76 49.08
CA THR A 494 30.31 9.58 50.30
C THR A 494 29.22 8.50 50.13
N ARG A 495 29.01 7.67 51.16
CA ARG A 495 27.90 6.68 51.31
C ARG A 495 26.92 7.14 52.39
N SER A 496 25.63 6.77 52.29
CA SER A 496 24.76 6.29 53.40
C SER A 496 23.35 5.92 52.87
N ARG A 497 22.94 4.64 52.85
CA ARG A 497 22.24 3.84 53.89
C ARG A 497 20.69 3.86 53.82
N THR A 498 20.16 2.85 53.11
CA THR A 498 19.12 1.88 53.55
C THR A 498 18.02 2.26 54.56
N SER A 499 16.79 1.83 54.26
CA SER A 499 15.84 1.30 55.25
C SER A 499 15.05 0.12 54.67
N ALA A 500 14.65 -0.83 55.51
CA ALA A 500 14.03 -2.09 55.11
C ALA A 500 12.85 -2.46 56.04
N LYS A 501 11.87 -3.20 55.50
CA LYS A 501 10.79 -3.95 56.18
C LYS A 501 10.12 -4.83 55.10
N GLY A 502 9.69 -6.07 55.32
CA GLY A 502 9.88 -6.99 56.46
C GLY A 502 8.89 -8.18 56.40
N GLY A 503 9.28 -9.36 56.94
CA GLY A 503 8.43 -10.57 57.05
C GLY A 503 8.76 -11.66 56.01
N SER A 504 9.28 -12.87 56.29
CA SER A 504 9.49 -13.74 57.48
C SER A 504 8.47 -14.86 57.69
N ARG A 505 8.90 -16.10 57.36
CA ARG A 505 8.71 -17.44 58.00
C ARG A 505 8.66 -18.52 56.91
N ARG A 506 9.21 -19.74 56.96
CA ARG A 506 10.07 -20.57 57.85
C ARG A 506 9.46 -21.99 57.87
N HIS A 507 10.20 -22.98 57.35
CA HIS A 507 10.47 -24.36 57.84
C HIS A 507 10.91 -25.21 56.64
N ASP A 508 12.14 -25.74 56.59
CA ASP A 508 12.67 -26.97 57.26
C ASP A 508 12.19 -28.27 56.58
N THR A 509 13.05 -28.97 55.80
CA THR A 509 13.87 -30.17 56.16
C THR A 509 13.03 -31.43 56.44
N CYS A 510 13.34 -32.68 56.05
CA CYS A 510 14.47 -33.39 55.39
C CYS A 510 13.88 -34.36 54.29
N SER A 511 14.58 -35.18 53.49
CA SER A 511 15.64 -36.16 53.79
C SER A 511 16.33 -36.71 52.51
N GLU A 512 17.59 -37.13 52.68
CA GLU A 512 18.29 -38.32 52.12
C GLU A 512 18.08 -38.79 50.65
N GLY A 513 19.11 -39.19 49.89
CA GLY A 513 20.54 -39.28 50.20
C GLY A 513 21.38 -40.00 49.12
N SER A 514 22.70 -40.02 49.33
CA SER A 514 23.71 -40.94 48.75
C SER A 514 23.98 -40.96 47.23
N ARG A 515 25.16 -40.44 46.84
CA ARG A 515 25.97 -40.94 45.70
C ARG A 515 26.76 -42.19 46.13
N PRO A 516 27.32 -42.97 45.20
CA PRO A 516 28.73 -42.76 44.83
C PRO A 516 29.04 -42.84 43.32
N GLU A 517 30.26 -42.43 42.97
CA GLU A 517 30.90 -42.54 41.64
C GLU A 517 31.40 -43.96 41.37
N VAL A 518 31.47 -44.38 40.09
CA VAL A 518 32.59 -45.19 39.50
C VAL A 518 32.74 -44.84 38.01
N ASP A 519 33.98 -44.91 37.52
CA ASP A 519 34.47 -44.63 36.17
C ASP A 519 33.87 -45.43 34.99
N GLY A 520 34.04 -44.85 33.79
CA GLY A 520 34.76 -45.55 32.71
C GLY A 520 33.94 -46.09 31.54
N VAL A 521 34.29 -45.65 30.31
CA VAL A 521 34.90 -46.45 29.23
C VAL A 521 34.87 -45.65 27.92
N GLU A 522 36.05 -45.49 27.31
CA GLU A 522 36.22 -45.01 25.93
C GLU A 522 35.88 -46.13 24.93
N GLY A 523 35.39 -45.77 23.75
CA GLY A 523 35.16 -46.73 22.67
C GLY A 523 35.20 -46.06 21.29
N GLU A 524 36.21 -46.39 20.50
CA GLU A 524 36.37 -45.95 19.11
C GLU A 524 35.31 -46.56 18.18
N GLY A 525 34.96 -45.83 17.11
CA GLY A 525 34.03 -46.25 16.07
C GLY A 525 33.82 -45.18 15.00
#